data_AF-A0A1G2ZNJ9-F1
#
_entry.id   AF-A0A1G2ZNJ9-F1
#
_cell.length_a   1.000
_cell.length_b   1.000
_cell.length_c   1.000
_cell.angle_alpha   90.00
_cell.angle_beta   90.00
_cell.angle_gamma   90.00
#
_symmetry.space_group_name_H-M   'P 1'
#
loop_
_entity.id
_entity.type
_entity.pdbx_description
1 polymer ?
#
loop_
_entity_poly.entity_id
_entity_poly.type
_entity_poly.pdbx_seq_one_letter_code
_entity_poly.pdbx_strand_id
1 'polypeptide(L)'
;MNRNILITVLLTFIANVFPSDEWRIMAPPWLQTKSQYDSPPFYHWEKQNIGYRINSSPAGVSQQRIHDAFDEWDDLSENINFVSGSDVTIISYNGEPIDWFGATSYPSKNETTGKIISVLVQLNISQFHYYPPVKFFPIQWTDGTEDVDFNRPSGATQYVDLQNTMTHEVGHVLGIDHHSTGTGEPTMATREQCPDFNTTLKRRDLEDDDRFAFEFLYAIKSGTMKINQTWRDATHTTTGAISLLSGTTLTIMPGVTVNFYGDLTVSSGVTLYVDNWDQTGDIILKFDGKVDVYGTIAAYYADFKEISSGSFDGIYVQSDADAEIMYCNIEDGYYGIHTYSSDWVKILGNTFKDCHTGVSLSGGSRYLYVSMNTFDNNWRSISVSSTATGIHYCTIQNTGGHDGINLQGLTSIGNIHDINIFGNGNLFRGI
;
A
#
# COMPACT_ATOMS: atom_id res chain seq x y z
N MET A 1 -22.07 14.49 23.86
CA MET A 1 -22.27 14.22 22.42
C MET A 1 -22.48 12.72 22.28
N ASN A 2 -23.56 12.26 21.65
CA ASN A 2 -24.03 10.88 21.79
C ASN A 2 -23.12 9.93 20.99
N ARG A 3 -22.42 9.02 21.69
CA ARG A 3 -21.38 8.11 21.15
C ARG A 3 -21.85 7.29 19.94
N ASN A 4 -23.16 7.00 19.88
CA ASN A 4 -23.78 6.24 18.80
C ASN A 4 -23.92 7.04 17.49
N ILE A 5 -23.98 8.38 17.53
CA ILE A 5 -24.09 9.20 16.32
C ILE A 5 -22.75 9.29 15.58
N LEU A 6 -21.63 9.34 16.31
CA LEU A 6 -20.29 9.37 15.71
C LEU A 6 -19.94 8.01 15.05
N ILE A 7 -20.30 6.90 15.70
CA ILE A 7 -20.07 5.53 15.19
C ILE A 7 -20.91 5.25 13.94
N THR A 8 -22.19 5.66 13.91
CA THR A 8 -23.02 5.49 12.71
C THR A 8 -22.54 6.37 11.55
N VAL A 9 -22.08 7.60 11.79
CA VAL A 9 -21.54 8.46 10.72
C VAL A 9 -20.21 7.90 10.19
N LEU A 10 -19.33 7.36 11.05
CA LEU A 10 -18.05 6.77 10.63
C LEU A 10 -18.22 5.46 9.85
N LEU A 11 -19.11 4.56 10.32
CA LEU A 11 -19.39 3.29 9.62
C LEU A 11 -20.15 3.50 8.30
N THR A 12 -21.04 4.50 8.24
CA THR A 12 -21.73 4.87 6.98
C THR A 12 -20.78 5.57 6.01
N PHE A 13 -19.72 6.22 6.49
CA PHE A 13 -18.66 6.79 5.65
C PHE A 13 -17.77 5.67 5.08
N ILE A 14 -17.32 4.72 5.91
CA ILE A 14 -16.48 3.59 5.47
C ILE A 14 -17.22 2.68 4.46
N ALA A 15 -18.50 2.40 4.68
CA ALA A 15 -19.30 1.56 3.77
C ALA A 15 -19.72 2.24 2.45
N ASN A 16 -19.65 3.58 2.35
CA ASN A 16 -19.95 4.32 1.11
C ASN A 16 -18.69 4.82 0.37
N VAL A 17 -17.50 4.69 0.96
CA VAL A 17 -16.22 5.10 0.34
C VAL A 17 -15.53 3.92 -0.37
N PHE A 18 -15.92 2.67 -0.11
CA PHE A 18 -15.29 1.49 -0.74
C PHE A 18 -16.34 0.46 -1.19
N PRO A 19 -16.69 0.40 -2.49
CA PRO A 19 -17.46 -0.72 -3.00
C PRO A 19 -16.62 -2.02 -2.96
N SER A 20 -17.31 -3.11 -2.63
CA SER A 20 -16.80 -4.47 -2.60
C SER A 20 -16.49 -5.00 -4.02
N ASP A 21 -15.32 -5.63 -4.19
CA ASP A 21 -14.97 -6.58 -5.26
C ASP A 21 -15.00 -6.11 -6.73
N GLU A 22 -14.26 -5.04 -7.13
CA GLU A 22 -14.44 -4.42 -8.46
C GLU A 22 -13.33 -4.63 -9.52
N TRP A 23 -12.16 -5.19 -9.18
CA TRP A 23 -11.05 -5.38 -10.14
C TRP A 23 -10.84 -6.84 -10.56
N ARG A 24 -10.14 -7.06 -11.68
CA ARG A 24 -9.73 -8.39 -12.14
C ARG A 24 -8.24 -8.40 -12.42
N ILE A 25 -7.57 -9.46 -11.99
CA ILE A 25 -6.23 -9.78 -12.49
C ILE A 25 -6.38 -10.74 -13.63
N MET A 26 -5.52 -10.54 -14.63
CA MET A 26 -5.47 -11.39 -15.80
C MET A 26 -5.36 -12.88 -15.45
N ALA A 27 -6.42 -13.63 -15.76
CA ALA A 27 -6.37 -15.09 -15.82
C ALA A 27 -5.83 -15.53 -17.20
N PRO A 28 -5.09 -16.66 -17.28
CA PRO A 28 -4.65 -17.18 -18.57
C PRO A 28 -5.86 -17.42 -19.48
N PRO A 29 -5.80 -17.10 -20.79
CA PRO A 29 -6.92 -17.28 -21.73
C PRO A 29 -7.51 -18.71 -21.76
N TRP A 30 -6.72 -19.71 -21.36
CA TRP A 30 -7.11 -21.13 -21.30
C TRP A 30 -7.57 -21.62 -19.92
N LEU A 31 -7.64 -20.75 -18.91
CA LEU A 31 -7.99 -21.08 -17.52
C LEU A 31 -9.23 -20.33 -17.00
N GLN A 32 -10.21 -20.10 -17.88
CA GLN A 32 -11.51 -19.45 -17.58
C GLN A 32 -12.38 -20.17 -16.51
N THR A 33 -11.86 -21.19 -15.81
CA THR A 33 -12.61 -22.01 -14.83
C THR A 33 -12.15 -21.85 -13.39
N LYS A 34 -11.13 -21.03 -13.10
CA LYS A 34 -10.74 -20.68 -11.72
C LYS A 34 -11.20 -19.26 -11.39
N SER A 35 -11.65 -19.05 -10.14
CA SER A 35 -11.88 -17.69 -9.66
C SER A 35 -10.55 -16.93 -9.72
N GLN A 36 -10.60 -15.71 -10.24
CA GLN A 36 -9.47 -14.79 -10.44
C GLN A 36 -8.72 -14.42 -9.15
N TYR A 37 -9.23 -14.85 -7.99
CA TYR A 37 -8.67 -14.63 -6.65
C TYR A 37 -8.11 -15.91 -6.00
N ASP A 38 -8.31 -17.08 -6.59
CA ASP A 38 -8.21 -18.34 -5.83
C ASP A 38 -6.77 -18.84 -5.58
N SER A 39 -5.75 -18.40 -6.33
CA SER A 39 -4.33 -18.66 -6.00
C SER A 39 -3.34 -18.09 -7.04
N PRO A 40 -2.12 -17.74 -6.62
CA PRO A 40 -0.95 -17.54 -7.49
C PRO A 40 -0.74 -18.67 -8.52
N PRO A 41 -0.02 -18.40 -9.63
CA PRO A 41 0.66 -17.14 -9.94
C PRO A 41 -0.21 -16.17 -10.74
N PHE A 42 -0.27 -14.92 -10.27
CA PHE A 42 -0.66 -13.77 -11.08
C PHE A 42 0.45 -13.49 -12.11
N TYR A 43 0.09 -12.94 -13.26
CA TYR A 43 1.08 -12.55 -14.27
C TYR A 43 1.60 -11.15 -13.94
N HIS A 44 2.84 -11.07 -13.49
CA HIS A 44 3.54 -9.82 -13.23
C HIS A 44 5.03 -9.96 -13.58
N TRP A 45 5.72 -8.84 -13.74
CA TRP A 45 7.17 -8.85 -13.93
C TRP A 45 7.89 -9.13 -12.61
N GLU A 46 8.84 -10.07 -12.62
CA GLU A 46 9.77 -10.26 -11.49
C GLU A 46 10.92 -9.24 -11.49
N LYS A 47 11.26 -8.70 -12.67
CA LYS A 47 12.35 -7.74 -12.85
C LYS A 47 11.86 -6.31 -12.63
N GLN A 48 12.69 -5.53 -11.95
CA GLN A 48 12.41 -4.12 -11.67
C GLN A 48 12.70 -3.17 -12.84
N ASN A 49 13.37 -3.62 -13.90
CA ASN A 49 13.67 -2.82 -15.08
C ASN A 49 13.02 -3.45 -16.30
N ILE A 50 11.94 -2.84 -16.78
CA ILE A 50 11.22 -3.27 -17.97
C ILE A 50 11.71 -2.42 -19.14
N GLY A 51 12.52 -3.02 -19.99
CA GLY A 51 12.99 -2.34 -21.19
C GLY A 51 11.88 -2.19 -22.23
N TYR A 52 11.85 -1.05 -22.93
CA TYR A 52 10.94 -0.84 -24.05
C TYR A 52 11.56 -0.14 -25.26
N ARG A 53 10.94 -0.36 -26.42
CA ARG A 53 11.28 0.29 -27.68
C ARG A 53 10.03 0.65 -28.47
N ILE A 54 10.04 1.87 -29.00
CA ILE A 54 9.07 2.39 -29.96
C ILE A 54 9.65 2.18 -31.36
N ASN A 55 9.02 1.34 -32.19
CA ASN A 55 9.49 1.11 -33.56
C ASN A 55 9.00 2.21 -34.51
N SER A 56 7.79 2.69 -34.30
CA SER A 56 7.12 3.73 -35.10
C SER A 56 6.00 4.36 -34.28
N SER A 57 5.67 5.61 -34.58
CA SER A 57 4.51 6.31 -34.04
C SER A 57 3.59 6.77 -35.19
N PRO A 58 2.29 6.99 -34.93
CA PRO A 58 1.40 7.59 -35.91
C PRO A 58 1.93 8.94 -36.42
N ALA A 59 1.74 9.20 -37.71
CA ALA A 59 2.15 10.46 -38.31
C ALA A 59 1.43 11.64 -37.64
N GLY A 60 2.19 12.67 -37.24
CA GLY A 60 1.66 13.86 -36.58
C GLY A 60 1.47 13.73 -35.07
N VAL A 61 1.81 12.58 -34.45
CA VAL A 61 1.75 12.42 -32.99
C VAL A 61 3.16 12.23 -32.41
N SER A 62 3.45 12.97 -31.33
CA SER A 62 4.73 12.91 -30.65
C SER A 62 4.96 11.54 -29.97
N GLN A 63 6.16 10.99 -30.13
CA GLN A 63 6.59 9.82 -29.34
C GLN A 63 6.63 10.12 -27.84
N GLN A 64 6.72 11.40 -27.45
CA GLN A 64 6.63 11.80 -26.04
C GLN A 64 5.34 11.31 -25.38
N ARG A 65 4.21 11.28 -26.10
CA ARG A 65 2.94 10.76 -25.56
C ARG A 65 2.98 9.30 -25.17
N ILE A 66 3.83 8.53 -25.84
CA ILE A 66 4.06 7.13 -25.48
C ILE A 66 4.94 7.05 -24.24
N HIS A 67 5.98 7.88 -24.14
CA HIS A 67 6.84 7.97 -22.96
C HIS A 67 6.03 8.38 -21.71
N ASP A 68 5.23 9.44 -21.83
CA ASP A 68 4.36 9.94 -20.75
C ASP A 68 3.47 8.80 -20.22
N ALA A 69 2.90 7.96 -21.10
CA ALA A 69 2.08 6.82 -20.68
C ALA A 69 2.83 5.74 -19.87
N PHE A 70 4.15 5.57 -20.08
CA PHE A 70 4.96 4.71 -19.21
C PHE A 70 5.27 5.40 -17.89
N ASP A 71 5.55 6.71 -17.92
CA ASP A 71 5.88 7.50 -16.74
C ASP A 71 4.73 7.49 -15.71
N GLU A 72 3.46 7.50 -16.16
CA GLU A 72 2.28 7.37 -15.30
C GLU A 72 2.33 6.12 -14.38
N TRP A 73 2.83 5.00 -14.90
CA TRP A 73 2.98 3.76 -14.13
C TRP A 73 4.32 3.66 -13.40
N ASP A 74 5.41 4.20 -13.95
CA ASP A 74 6.75 4.26 -13.33
C ASP A 74 6.70 5.06 -12.02
N ASP A 75 5.96 6.17 -12.01
CA ASP A 75 5.82 7.07 -10.86
C ASP A 75 5.16 6.42 -9.63
N LEU A 76 4.47 5.28 -9.81
CA LEU A 76 3.82 4.55 -8.71
C LEU A 76 4.81 3.79 -7.81
N SER A 77 5.97 3.35 -8.30
CA SER A 77 6.87 2.49 -7.52
C SER A 77 8.31 2.48 -8.02
N GLU A 78 9.27 2.53 -7.10
CA GLU A 78 10.69 2.32 -7.41
C GLU A 78 11.01 0.89 -7.85
N ASN A 79 10.06 -0.04 -7.67
CA ASN A 79 10.24 -1.44 -8.00
C ASN A 79 9.98 -1.76 -9.48
N ILE A 80 9.43 -0.84 -10.27
CA ILE A 80 9.27 -1.02 -11.70
C ILE A 80 9.70 0.28 -12.37
N ASN A 81 10.73 0.21 -13.19
CA ASN A 81 11.22 1.33 -13.98
C ASN A 81 11.18 0.95 -15.46
N PHE A 82 10.69 1.86 -16.29
CA PHE A 82 10.64 1.66 -17.73
C PHE A 82 11.85 2.27 -18.42
N VAL A 83 12.64 1.44 -19.11
CA VAL A 83 13.88 1.89 -19.75
C VAL A 83 13.72 1.92 -21.26
N SER A 84 13.64 3.14 -21.82
CA SER A 84 13.59 3.33 -23.27
C SER A 84 14.90 2.91 -23.96
N GLY A 85 14.80 2.32 -25.14
CA GLY A 85 15.95 1.98 -26.00
C GLY A 85 16.53 0.58 -25.79
N SER A 86 15.82 -0.29 -25.07
CA SER A 86 16.24 -1.69 -24.90
C SER A 86 15.92 -2.58 -26.12
N ASP A 87 16.47 -3.80 -26.16
CA ASP A 87 16.19 -4.81 -27.21
C ASP A 87 14.74 -5.34 -27.19
N VAL A 88 13.92 -4.86 -26.25
CA VAL A 88 12.59 -5.33 -26.00
C VAL A 88 11.60 -4.44 -26.74
N THR A 89 10.97 -4.98 -27.78
CA THR A 89 9.99 -4.24 -28.57
C THR A 89 8.70 -4.14 -27.79
N ILE A 90 8.24 -2.93 -27.52
CA ILE A 90 6.91 -2.73 -26.94
C ILE A 90 5.95 -2.21 -27.99
N ILE A 91 6.29 -1.36 -28.98
CA ILE A 91 5.25 -0.81 -29.88
C ILE A 91 5.65 -0.86 -31.35
N SER A 92 4.78 -1.39 -32.21
CA SER A 92 4.94 -1.39 -33.68
C SER A 92 3.67 -0.89 -34.37
N TYR A 93 3.75 0.27 -35.03
CA TYR A 93 2.68 0.81 -35.88
C TYR A 93 2.94 0.47 -37.36
N ASN A 94 1.98 -0.19 -38.02
CA ASN A 94 2.14 -0.70 -39.40
C ASN A 94 1.45 0.13 -40.50
N GLY A 95 0.86 1.30 -40.19
CA GLY A 95 0.44 2.27 -41.22
C GLY A 95 -0.91 2.06 -41.92
N GLU A 96 -1.70 1.05 -41.55
CA GLU A 96 -3.01 0.74 -42.19
C GLU A 96 -4.22 1.29 -41.38
N PRO A 97 -5.40 1.51 -42.00
CA PRO A 97 -6.67 1.92 -41.32
C PRO A 97 -7.13 0.92 -40.25
N ILE A 98 -7.99 1.31 -39.29
CA ILE A 98 -7.97 0.73 -37.92
C ILE A 98 -9.38 0.48 -37.34
N ASP A 99 -9.59 -0.64 -36.61
CA ASP A 99 -10.88 -0.94 -35.94
C ASP A 99 -10.84 -1.51 -34.49
N TRP A 100 -9.71 -2.02 -33.96
CA TRP A 100 -9.67 -2.62 -32.61
C TRP A 100 -8.34 -2.39 -31.87
N PHE A 101 -8.43 -2.30 -30.53
CA PHE A 101 -7.34 -2.01 -29.58
C PHE A 101 -7.10 -3.22 -28.67
N GLY A 102 -5.83 -3.51 -28.35
CA GLY A 102 -5.48 -4.50 -27.34
C GLY A 102 -4.03 -4.96 -27.39
N ALA A 103 -3.43 -5.13 -26.22
CA ALA A 103 -2.14 -5.78 -26.02
C ALA A 103 -2.24 -7.27 -26.40
N THR A 104 -1.41 -7.71 -27.34
CA THR A 104 -1.34 -9.13 -27.73
C THR A 104 -0.41 -9.97 -26.86
N SER A 105 0.30 -9.33 -25.93
CA SER A 105 1.41 -9.95 -25.21
C SER A 105 1.35 -9.59 -23.73
N TYR A 106 1.30 -10.65 -22.93
CA TYR A 106 1.14 -10.59 -21.50
C TYR A 106 2.40 -11.15 -20.81
N PRO A 107 2.68 -10.79 -19.55
CA PRO A 107 3.74 -11.47 -18.79
C PRO A 107 3.47 -12.98 -18.83
N SER A 108 4.48 -13.82 -19.10
CA SER A 108 4.30 -15.27 -19.14
C SER A 108 5.23 -15.97 -18.14
N LYS A 109 4.72 -17.03 -17.50
CA LYS A 109 5.42 -17.78 -16.43
C LYS A 109 6.78 -18.36 -16.84
N ASN A 110 7.06 -18.45 -18.15
CA ASN A 110 8.27 -19.08 -18.68
C ASN A 110 9.33 -18.09 -19.16
N GLU A 111 9.10 -16.77 -19.10
CA GLU A 111 10.04 -15.76 -19.61
C GLU A 111 10.98 -15.24 -18.53
N THR A 112 11.87 -16.11 -18.05
CA THR A 112 13.01 -15.74 -17.19
C THR A 112 14.00 -14.78 -17.87
N THR A 113 13.89 -14.56 -19.19
CA THR A 113 14.82 -13.74 -19.95
C THR A 113 14.45 -12.25 -20.02
N GLY A 114 13.24 -11.85 -19.58
CA GLY A 114 12.80 -10.45 -19.62
C GLY A 114 12.71 -9.89 -21.04
N LYS A 115 12.28 -10.71 -22.00
CA LYS A 115 12.23 -10.36 -23.41
C LYS A 115 10.77 -10.30 -23.86
N ILE A 116 10.12 -9.14 -23.73
CA ILE A 116 8.76 -8.93 -24.23
C ILE A 116 8.73 -9.32 -25.71
N ILE A 117 7.84 -10.26 -26.02
CA ILE A 117 7.47 -10.57 -27.39
C ILE A 117 6.41 -9.56 -27.79
N SER A 118 6.79 -8.31 -28.04
CA SER A 118 5.98 -7.24 -28.66
C SER A 118 4.64 -6.91 -27.99
N VAL A 119 4.44 -5.70 -27.43
CA VAL A 119 3.06 -5.18 -27.32
C VAL A 119 2.66 -4.71 -28.71
N LEU A 120 2.26 -5.69 -29.50
CA LEU A 120 1.73 -5.42 -30.80
C LEU A 120 0.37 -4.76 -30.54
N VAL A 121 0.37 -3.41 -30.55
CA VAL A 121 -0.81 -2.62 -30.86
C VAL A 121 -1.11 -2.93 -32.34
N GLN A 122 -1.58 -4.16 -32.58
CA GLN A 122 -1.77 -4.74 -33.89
C GLN A 122 -3.20 -4.48 -34.31
N LEU A 123 -3.31 -3.47 -35.14
CA LEU A 123 -4.54 -3.00 -35.74
C LEU A 123 -4.89 -4.00 -36.85
N ASN A 124 -5.86 -4.88 -36.61
CA ASN A 124 -6.23 -5.92 -37.57
C ASN A 124 -7.71 -5.76 -37.98
N ILE A 125 -7.94 -5.36 -39.24
CA ILE A 125 -9.25 -4.92 -39.77
C ILE A 125 -10.16 -6.10 -40.20
N SER A 126 -9.84 -7.35 -39.85
CA SER A 126 -10.37 -8.47 -40.65
C SER A 126 -11.55 -9.26 -40.08
N GLN A 127 -12.09 -9.02 -38.86
CA GLN A 127 -13.01 -10.03 -38.27
C GLN A 127 -14.29 -9.60 -37.53
N PHE A 128 -14.64 -8.31 -37.33
CA PHE A 128 -15.94 -7.98 -36.73
C PHE A 128 -17.09 -7.96 -37.75
N HIS A 129 -17.59 -9.16 -38.09
CA HIS A 129 -18.88 -9.35 -38.77
C HIS A 129 -20.04 -9.16 -37.78
N TYR A 130 -20.32 -7.93 -37.33
CA TYR A 130 -21.63 -7.61 -36.76
C TYR A 130 -22.50 -6.97 -37.85
N TYR A 131 -23.59 -7.66 -38.21
CA TYR A 131 -24.68 -7.11 -39.02
C TYR A 131 -25.63 -6.32 -38.11
N PRO A 132 -26.07 -5.09 -38.48
CA PRO A 132 -25.93 -4.41 -39.77
C PRO A 132 -24.61 -3.61 -39.90
N PRO A 133 -24.19 -3.24 -41.13
CA PRO A 133 -22.94 -2.53 -41.39
C PRO A 133 -22.92 -1.17 -40.68
N VAL A 134 -22.17 -1.10 -39.58
CA VAL A 134 -21.75 0.18 -39.01
C VAL A 134 -20.78 0.79 -40.01
N LYS A 135 -21.07 2.01 -40.50
CA LYS A 135 -20.10 2.76 -41.32
C LYS A 135 -18.87 3.01 -40.44
N PHE A 136 -17.76 2.35 -40.77
CA PHE A 136 -16.49 2.57 -40.10
C PHE A 136 -16.05 4.03 -40.32
N PHE A 137 -15.76 4.72 -39.22
CA PHE A 137 -15.28 6.09 -39.23
C PHE A 137 -13.75 6.07 -39.41
N PRO A 138 -13.16 6.97 -40.21
CA PRO A 138 -11.71 7.11 -40.19
C PRO A 138 -11.27 7.51 -38.77
N ILE A 139 -10.39 6.70 -38.18
CA ILE A 139 -9.71 7.00 -36.91
C ILE A 139 -8.44 7.81 -37.23
N GLN A 140 -8.26 8.94 -36.57
CA GLN A 140 -7.02 9.71 -36.57
C GLN A 140 -6.45 9.76 -35.16
N TRP A 141 -5.14 9.55 -35.05
CA TRP A 141 -4.45 9.74 -33.78
C TRP A 141 -4.27 11.23 -33.50
N THR A 142 -4.43 11.62 -32.24
CA THR A 142 -4.16 12.98 -31.77
C THR A 142 -3.19 12.95 -30.59
N ASP A 143 -2.47 14.05 -30.39
CA ASP A 143 -1.68 14.34 -29.17
C ASP A 143 -2.53 14.97 -28.06
N GLY A 144 -3.85 15.01 -28.28
CA GLY A 144 -4.90 15.29 -27.30
C GLY A 144 -4.80 16.68 -26.70
N THR A 145 -4.98 17.70 -27.54
CA THR A 145 -5.17 19.07 -27.05
C THR A 145 -6.62 19.37 -26.63
N GLU A 146 -7.60 18.55 -27.04
CA GLU A 146 -9.03 18.75 -26.73
C GLU A 146 -9.78 17.40 -26.66
N ASP A 147 -10.74 17.28 -25.74
CA ASP A 147 -11.70 16.15 -25.72
C ASP A 147 -12.46 16.10 -27.04
N VAL A 148 -12.58 14.91 -27.62
CA VAL A 148 -13.18 14.75 -28.95
C VAL A 148 -14.69 14.55 -28.78
N ASP A 149 -15.49 15.57 -29.08
CA ASP A 149 -16.95 15.56 -28.94
C ASP A 149 -17.62 14.44 -29.77
N PHE A 150 -18.31 13.52 -29.08
CA PHE A 150 -19.08 12.42 -29.66
C PHE A 150 -20.38 12.86 -30.36
N ASN A 151 -20.85 14.11 -30.18
CA ASN A 151 -22.03 14.63 -30.90
C ASN A 151 -21.75 14.96 -32.38
N ARG A 152 -20.62 14.51 -32.92
CA ARG A 152 -20.27 14.76 -34.31
C ARG A 152 -21.20 14.01 -35.29
N PRO A 153 -21.61 14.66 -36.40
CA PRO A 153 -22.47 14.03 -37.40
C PRO A 153 -21.88 12.72 -37.95
N SER A 154 -22.76 11.80 -38.38
CA SER A 154 -22.32 10.56 -39.02
C SER A 154 -21.39 10.86 -40.22
N GLY A 155 -20.17 10.32 -40.19
CA GLY A 155 -19.14 10.55 -41.22
C GLY A 155 -17.97 11.44 -40.79
N ALA A 156 -17.99 11.99 -39.57
CA ALA A 156 -16.85 12.71 -39.03
C ALA A 156 -15.72 11.76 -38.58
N THR A 157 -14.47 12.19 -38.78
CA THR A 157 -13.28 11.55 -38.25
C THR A 157 -13.34 11.46 -36.73
N GLN A 158 -13.09 10.26 -36.19
CA GLN A 158 -12.88 10.06 -34.75
C GLN A 158 -11.42 10.29 -34.44
N TYR A 159 -11.16 11.10 -33.41
CA TYR A 159 -9.81 11.30 -32.92
C TYR A 159 -9.61 10.43 -31.68
N VAL A 160 -8.48 9.73 -31.62
CA VAL A 160 -8.11 8.88 -30.49
C VAL A 160 -6.88 9.46 -29.82
N ASP A 161 -6.96 9.73 -28.52
CA ASP A 161 -5.82 10.20 -27.75
C ASP A 161 -4.80 9.08 -27.55
N LEU A 162 -3.59 9.29 -28.10
CA LEU A 162 -2.55 8.27 -28.05
C LEU A 162 -2.09 7.99 -26.62
N GLN A 163 -1.91 9.02 -25.78
CA GLN A 163 -1.41 8.80 -24.41
C GLN A 163 -2.41 8.02 -23.57
N ASN A 164 -3.69 8.42 -23.55
CA ASN A 164 -4.74 7.67 -22.85
C ASN A 164 -4.76 6.19 -23.27
N THR A 165 -4.83 5.93 -24.58
CA THR A 165 -4.81 4.55 -25.09
C THR A 165 -3.55 3.83 -24.64
N MET A 166 -2.38 4.45 -24.75
CA MET A 166 -1.14 3.82 -24.35
C MET A 166 -1.07 3.56 -22.85
N THR A 167 -1.62 4.45 -22.01
CA THR A 167 -1.63 4.28 -20.55
C THR A 167 -2.46 3.04 -20.18
N HIS A 168 -3.62 2.85 -20.84
CA HIS A 168 -4.42 1.62 -20.73
C HIS A 168 -3.64 0.37 -21.14
N GLU A 169 -3.02 0.38 -22.32
CA GLU A 169 -2.29 -0.79 -22.82
C GLU A 169 -1.07 -1.13 -21.94
N VAL A 170 -0.39 -0.12 -21.38
CA VAL A 170 0.72 -0.33 -20.43
C VAL A 170 0.22 -1.04 -19.16
N GLY A 171 -1.00 -0.77 -18.70
CA GLY A 171 -1.61 -1.53 -17.61
C GLY A 171 -1.69 -3.04 -17.92
N HIS A 172 -2.06 -3.41 -19.15
CA HIS A 172 -2.03 -4.81 -19.59
C HIS A 172 -0.61 -5.38 -19.66
N VAL A 173 0.39 -4.59 -20.05
CA VAL A 173 1.81 -5.00 -19.99
C VAL A 173 2.22 -5.34 -18.57
N LEU A 174 1.68 -4.60 -17.60
CA LEU A 174 1.91 -4.79 -16.18
C LEU A 174 1.09 -5.96 -15.61
N GLY A 175 0.19 -6.58 -16.39
CA GLY A 175 -0.61 -7.73 -15.97
C GLY A 175 -1.97 -7.36 -15.35
N ILE A 176 -2.37 -6.09 -15.48
CA ILE A 176 -3.66 -5.58 -15.01
C ILE A 176 -4.71 -5.88 -16.09
N ASP A 177 -5.86 -6.44 -15.69
CA ASP A 177 -6.98 -6.69 -16.61
C ASP A 177 -7.91 -5.47 -16.65
N HIS A 178 -8.91 -5.52 -17.51
CA HIS A 178 -9.94 -4.51 -17.53
C HIS A 178 -10.66 -4.40 -16.18
N HIS A 179 -10.91 -3.16 -15.76
CA HIS A 179 -11.85 -2.84 -14.69
C HIS A 179 -13.22 -3.46 -15.04
N SER A 180 -13.95 -4.02 -14.05
CA SER A 180 -15.11 -4.88 -14.36
C SER A 180 -16.47 -4.32 -13.95
N THR A 181 -16.51 -3.33 -13.06
CA THR A 181 -17.76 -2.81 -12.49
C THR A 181 -17.52 -1.45 -11.82
N GLY A 182 -18.30 -0.42 -12.15
CA GLY A 182 -18.25 0.83 -11.40
C GLY A 182 -18.78 2.06 -12.14
N THR A 183 -19.09 3.11 -11.38
CA THR A 183 -19.23 4.48 -11.89
C THR A 183 -17.87 5.16 -11.74
N GLY A 184 -17.21 5.48 -12.84
CA GLY A 184 -15.88 6.08 -12.85
C GLY A 184 -15.32 6.10 -14.27
N GLU A 185 -14.13 6.65 -14.44
CA GLU A 185 -13.41 6.63 -15.71
C GLU A 185 -11.99 6.04 -15.52
N PRO A 186 -11.82 4.85 -14.87
CA PRO A 186 -10.48 4.32 -14.62
C PRO A 186 -9.77 4.01 -15.93
N THR A 187 -8.45 4.14 -15.91
CA THR A 187 -7.59 3.91 -17.08
C THR A 187 -7.77 2.49 -17.60
N MET A 188 -8.07 1.50 -16.76
CA MET A 188 -8.33 0.12 -17.18
C MET A 188 -9.79 -0.21 -17.55
N ALA A 189 -10.72 0.75 -17.56
CA ALA A 189 -12.10 0.51 -18.03
C ALA A 189 -12.18 0.05 -19.49
N THR A 190 -13.18 -0.75 -19.85
CA THR A 190 -13.46 -1.05 -21.27
C THR A 190 -14.26 0.05 -21.94
N ARG A 191 -14.35 0.01 -23.28
CA ARG A 191 -15.22 0.90 -24.06
C ARG A 191 -16.70 0.75 -23.68
N GLU A 192 -17.14 -0.43 -23.27
CA GLU A 192 -18.53 -0.67 -22.84
C GLU A 192 -18.86 0.06 -21.52
N GLN A 193 -17.85 0.26 -20.67
CA GLN A 193 -18.00 0.92 -19.36
C GLN A 193 -17.77 2.42 -19.46
N CYS A 194 -16.85 2.84 -20.31
CA CYS A 194 -16.58 4.24 -20.62
C CYS A 194 -16.88 4.48 -22.11
N PRO A 195 -18.08 4.96 -22.48
CA PRO A 195 -18.41 5.29 -23.85
C PRO A 195 -17.42 6.27 -24.49
N ASP A 196 -16.79 7.09 -23.66
CA ASP A 196 -15.79 8.10 -24.02
C ASP A 196 -14.34 7.59 -24.00
N PHE A 197 -14.12 6.26 -23.88
CA PHE A 197 -12.82 5.59 -23.74
C PHE A 197 -11.73 6.17 -24.65
N ASN A 198 -12.08 6.44 -25.91
CA ASN A 198 -11.15 6.85 -26.96
C ASN A 198 -10.93 8.37 -27.05
N THR A 199 -11.76 9.18 -26.39
CA THR A 199 -11.86 10.62 -26.67
C THR A 199 -11.68 11.50 -25.44
N THR A 200 -11.77 10.93 -24.24
CA THR A 200 -11.48 11.62 -22.97
C THR A 200 -9.98 11.74 -22.74
N LEU A 201 -9.54 12.87 -22.18
CA LEU A 201 -8.17 13.02 -21.68
C LEU A 201 -8.01 12.55 -20.22
N LYS A 202 -9.10 12.27 -19.51
CA LYS A 202 -9.10 11.95 -18.08
C LYS A 202 -8.40 10.64 -17.72
N ARG A 203 -8.12 9.81 -18.71
CA ARG A 203 -7.52 8.47 -18.59
C ARG A 203 -6.03 8.44 -18.96
N ARG A 204 -5.43 9.62 -19.04
CA ARG A 204 -3.98 9.75 -18.98
C ARG A 204 -3.49 9.54 -17.56
N ASP A 205 -4.24 10.04 -16.59
CA ASP A 205 -3.91 9.90 -15.18
C ASP A 205 -4.52 8.61 -14.63
N LEU A 206 -3.80 7.92 -13.74
CA LEU A 206 -4.27 6.70 -13.08
C LEU A 206 -5.27 7.03 -11.97
N GLU A 207 -6.47 6.44 -12.02
CA GLU A 207 -7.45 6.48 -10.94
C GLU A 207 -7.04 5.54 -9.79
N ASP A 208 -7.70 5.67 -8.63
CA ASP A 208 -7.39 4.85 -7.44
C ASP A 208 -7.50 3.34 -7.71
N ASP A 209 -8.41 2.91 -8.59
CA ASP A 209 -8.57 1.50 -8.98
C ASP A 209 -7.36 0.97 -9.77
N ASP A 210 -6.84 1.77 -10.71
CA ASP A 210 -5.67 1.43 -11.51
C ASP A 210 -4.43 1.30 -10.60
N ARG A 211 -4.29 2.25 -9.67
CA ARG A 211 -3.20 2.28 -8.67
C ARG A 211 -3.27 1.07 -7.74
N PHE A 212 -4.46 0.71 -7.27
CA PHE A 212 -4.67 -0.46 -6.42
C PHE A 212 -4.26 -1.75 -7.15
N ALA A 213 -4.70 -1.94 -8.40
CA ALA A 213 -4.35 -3.12 -9.18
C ALA A 213 -2.83 -3.24 -9.42
N PHE A 214 -2.17 -2.11 -9.68
CA PHE A 214 -0.72 -2.06 -9.78
C PHE A 214 -0.03 -2.42 -8.46
N GLU A 215 -0.48 -1.84 -7.34
CA GLU A 215 0.05 -2.12 -6.02
C GLU A 215 -0.09 -3.60 -5.64
N PHE A 216 -1.22 -4.21 -5.97
CA PHE A 216 -1.42 -5.64 -5.74
C PHE A 216 -0.33 -6.47 -6.44
N LEU A 217 -0.01 -6.15 -7.69
CA LEU A 217 0.96 -6.91 -8.49
C LEU A 217 2.42 -6.57 -8.14
N TYR A 218 2.68 -5.32 -7.77
CA TYR A 218 4.03 -4.75 -7.63
C TYR A 218 4.30 -4.18 -6.23
N ALA A 219 3.58 -4.68 -5.22
CA ALA A 219 3.69 -4.27 -3.83
C ALA A 219 5.16 -4.11 -3.40
N ILE A 220 5.43 -3.05 -2.64
CA ILE A 220 6.79 -2.66 -2.29
C ILE A 220 7.43 -3.76 -1.46
N LYS A 221 8.46 -4.39 -2.03
CA LYS A 221 9.26 -5.39 -1.32
C LYS A 221 10.38 -4.74 -0.52
N SER A 222 10.91 -3.61 -0.95
CA SER A 222 11.89 -2.81 -0.21
C SER A 222 11.95 -1.39 -0.80
N GLY A 223 12.46 -0.43 -0.03
CA GLY A 223 12.65 0.94 -0.50
C GLY A 223 11.52 1.86 -0.09
N THR A 224 11.08 2.72 -0.99
CA THR A 224 10.27 3.88 -0.63
C THR A 224 8.83 3.76 -1.09
N MET A 225 7.87 3.97 -0.18
CA MET A 225 6.45 4.09 -0.48
C MET A 225 6.09 5.53 -0.79
N LYS A 226 5.59 5.76 -2.00
CA LYS A 226 5.27 7.09 -2.57
C LYS A 226 3.78 7.37 -2.70
N ILE A 227 2.95 6.34 -2.54
CA ILE A 227 1.49 6.41 -2.67
C ILE A 227 0.81 5.76 -1.46
N ASN A 228 -0.45 6.09 -1.23
CA ASN A 228 -1.24 5.49 -0.16
C ASN A 228 -1.49 4.02 -0.48
N GLN A 229 -1.13 3.11 0.43
CA GLN A 229 -1.36 1.68 0.24
C GLN A 229 -2.36 1.15 1.25
N THR A 230 -3.17 0.19 0.81
CA THR A 230 -4.00 -0.61 1.71
C THR A 230 -3.76 -2.09 1.48
N TRP A 231 -3.21 -2.78 2.48
CA TRP A 231 -3.01 -4.22 2.45
C TRP A 231 -4.23 -4.92 3.05
N ARG A 232 -4.89 -5.75 2.24
CA ARG A 232 -6.14 -6.47 2.55
C ARG A 232 -6.02 -7.99 2.45
N ASP A 233 -4.91 -8.49 1.89
CA ASP A 233 -4.75 -9.88 1.51
C ASP A 233 -3.71 -10.61 2.39
N ALA A 234 -3.72 -11.94 2.32
CA ALA A 234 -3.06 -12.86 3.26
C ALA A 234 -1.67 -12.42 3.78
N THR A 235 -0.57 -12.87 3.16
CA THR A 235 0.79 -12.63 3.69
C THR A 235 1.58 -11.69 2.80
N HIS A 236 1.97 -10.53 3.31
CA HIS A 236 2.93 -9.62 2.70
C HIS A 236 4.33 -9.91 3.24
N THR A 237 5.35 -9.80 2.39
CA THR A 237 6.74 -10.02 2.80
C THR A 237 7.64 -9.00 2.12
N THR A 238 8.34 -8.22 2.92
CA THR A 238 9.37 -7.29 2.48
C THR A 238 10.71 -8.04 2.40
N THR A 239 11.63 -7.57 1.58
CA THR A 239 12.98 -8.11 1.41
C THR A 239 14.05 -7.14 1.96
N GLY A 240 13.62 -6.04 2.55
CA GLY A 240 14.49 -4.98 3.06
C GLY A 240 13.69 -3.93 3.83
N ALA A 241 14.38 -2.86 4.20
CA ALA A 241 13.77 -1.70 4.85
C ALA A 241 12.71 -1.05 3.94
N ILE A 242 11.63 -0.56 4.56
CA ILE A 242 10.58 0.23 3.91
C ILE A 242 10.54 1.61 4.55
N SER A 243 10.51 2.65 3.73
CA SER A 243 10.30 4.03 4.16
C SER A 243 9.01 4.59 3.57
N LEU A 244 8.09 5.00 4.43
CA LEU A 244 6.86 5.69 4.04
C LEU A 244 7.16 7.19 3.95
N LEU A 245 6.96 7.82 2.79
CA LEU A 245 7.26 9.24 2.58
C LEU A 245 6.08 10.16 2.89
N SER A 246 6.40 11.43 3.15
CA SER A 246 5.42 12.48 3.47
C SER A 246 4.25 12.49 2.48
N GLY A 247 3.02 12.60 3.00
CA GLY A 247 1.81 12.57 2.19
C GLY A 247 1.25 11.17 1.90
N THR A 248 1.93 10.10 2.34
CA THR A 248 1.43 8.73 2.21
C THR A 248 0.75 8.21 3.48
N THR A 249 -0.08 7.19 3.29
CA THR A 249 -0.71 6.40 4.35
C THR A 249 -0.56 4.93 4.00
N LEU A 250 -0.03 4.13 4.93
CA LEU A 250 -0.09 2.67 4.83
C LEU A 250 -1.17 2.17 5.77
N THR A 251 -2.19 1.52 5.22
CA THR A 251 -3.27 0.87 5.97
C THR A 251 -3.12 -0.64 5.91
N ILE A 252 -3.10 -1.30 7.06
CA ILE A 252 -3.07 -2.76 7.20
C ILE A 252 -4.39 -3.21 7.80
N MET A 253 -5.14 -4.01 7.04
CA MET A 253 -6.50 -4.43 7.36
C MET A 253 -6.53 -5.78 8.11
N PRO A 254 -7.68 -6.16 8.72
CA PRO A 254 -7.82 -7.44 9.42
C PRO A 254 -7.48 -8.65 8.55
N GLY A 255 -6.90 -9.69 9.17
CA GLY A 255 -6.54 -10.94 8.48
C GLY A 255 -5.20 -10.92 7.74
N VAL A 256 -4.47 -9.80 7.79
CA VAL A 256 -3.18 -9.63 7.12
C VAL A 256 -2.02 -10.04 8.03
N THR A 257 -1.10 -10.83 7.48
CA THR A 257 0.23 -11.06 8.07
C THR A 257 1.28 -10.33 7.26
N VAL A 258 2.16 -9.56 7.90
CA VAL A 258 3.29 -8.91 7.23
C VAL A 258 4.59 -9.37 7.85
N ASN A 259 5.55 -9.79 7.03
CA ASN A 259 6.93 -10.06 7.44
C ASN A 259 7.85 -8.94 6.92
N PHE A 260 8.31 -8.08 7.81
CA PHE A 260 9.28 -7.03 7.52
C PHE A 260 10.72 -7.54 7.76
N TYR A 261 11.44 -7.83 6.68
CA TYR A 261 12.87 -8.17 6.74
C TYR A 261 13.74 -6.92 6.66
N GLY A 262 13.59 -6.05 7.66
CA GLY A 262 14.26 -4.77 7.78
C GLY A 262 13.41 -3.74 8.52
N ASP A 263 13.92 -2.52 8.63
CA ASP A 263 13.24 -1.44 9.33
C ASP A 263 12.02 -0.93 8.56
N LEU A 264 10.95 -0.61 9.28
CA LEU A 264 9.82 0.17 8.78
C LEU A 264 9.94 1.60 9.31
N THR A 265 10.17 2.57 8.42
CA THR A 265 10.25 3.99 8.77
C THR A 265 8.98 4.73 8.36
N VAL A 266 8.29 5.34 9.31
CA VAL A 266 7.12 6.21 9.12
C VAL A 266 7.58 7.66 9.24
N SER A 267 7.78 8.34 8.11
CA SER A 267 8.33 9.71 8.08
C SER A 267 7.38 10.75 8.67
N SER A 268 7.88 11.96 8.94
CA SER A 268 7.03 13.09 9.36
C SER A 268 5.92 13.39 8.33
N GLY A 269 4.69 13.62 8.81
CA GLY A 269 3.52 13.88 7.97
C GLY A 269 2.96 12.64 7.27
N VAL A 270 3.28 11.44 7.78
CA VAL A 270 2.82 10.14 7.28
C VAL A 270 2.04 9.43 8.36
N THR A 271 1.04 8.64 7.98
CA THR A 271 0.31 7.77 8.91
C THR A 271 0.50 6.30 8.58
N LEU A 272 0.92 5.51 9.56
CA LEU A 272 0.77 4.05 9.57
C LEU A 272 -0.50 3.70 10.34
N TYR A 273 -1.47 3.12 9.65
CA TYR A 273 -2.76 2.74 10.21
C TYR A 273 -2.88 1.22 10.23
N VAL A 274 -2.99 0.63 11.41
CA VAL A 274 -3.15 -0.82 11.62
C VAL A 274 -4.46 -1.02 12.36
N ASP A 275 -5.52 -1.35 11.62
CA ASP A 275 -6.88 -1.27 12.16
C ASP A 275 -7.60 -2.62 12.11
N ASN A 276 -7.85 -3.12 13.31
CA ASN A 276 -8.67 -4.30 13.54
C ASN A 276 -9.75 -4.04 14.60
N TRP A 277 -10.41 -2.87 14.52
CA TRP A 277 -11.47 -2.50 15.45
C TRP A 277 -12.67 -3.44 15.46
N ASP A 278 -12.96 -4.10 14.34
CA ASP A 278 -14.06 -5.05 14.22
C ASP A 278 -13.69 -6.49 14.66
N GLN A 279 -12.39 -6.74 14.93
CA GLN A 279 -11.83 -8.02 15.36
C GLN A 279 -12.18 -9.18 14.40
N THR A 280 -12.32 -8.89 13.11
CA THR A 280 -12.77 -9.87 12.11
C THR A 280 -11.66 -10.80 11.61
N GLY A 281 -10.41 -10.57 12.01
CA GLY A 281 -9.27 -11.44 11.78
C GLY A 281 -8.02 -10.92 12.48
N ASP A 282 -7.01 -11.77 12.69
CA ASP A 282 -5.76 -11.33 13.33
C ASP A 282 -4.94 -10.46 12.36
N ILE A 283 -4.34 -9.37 12.87
CA ILE A 283 -3.27 -8.66 12.16
C ILE A 283 -1.95 -9.04 12.82
N ILE A 284 -1.02 -9.60 12.05
CA ILE A 284 0.28 -10.05 12.55
C ILE A 284 1.40 -9.33 11.81
N LEU A 285 2.14 -8.49 12.50
CA LEU A 285 3.29 -7.76 11.98
C LEU A 285 4.56 -8.34 12.59
N LYS A 286 5.39 -8.96 11.76
CA LYS A 286 6.65 -9.58 12.17
C LYS A 286 7.83 -8.77 11.68
N PHE A 287 8.84 -8.58 12.52
CA PHE A 287 10.01 -7.75 12.21
C PHE A 287 11.34 -8.48 12.43
N ASP A 288 12.26 -8.24 11.50
CA ASP A 288 13.72 -8.43 11.64
C ASP A 288 14.37 -7.04 11.48
N GLY A 289 14.25 -6.23 12.54
CA GLY A 289 14.52 -4.79 12.51
C GLY A 289 13.65 -4.04 13.53
N LYS A 290 13.31 -2.78 13.21
CA LYS A 290 12.46 -1.93 14.07
C LYS A 290 11.37 -1.19 13.31
N VAL A 291 10.43 -0.60 14.05
CA VAL A 291 9.48 0.38 13.53
C VAL A 291 9.91 1.76 14.00
N ASP A 292 10.48 2.58 13.13
CA ASP A 292 10.86 3.97 13.41
C ASP A 292 9.72 4.92 13.01
N VAL A 293 9.10 5.58 13.98
CA VAL A 293 7.96 6.49 13.78
C VAL A 293 8.38 7.94 14.06
N TYR A 294 8.41 8.74 13.00
CA TYR A 294 8.59 10.20 13.01
C TYR A 294 7.29 10.94 12.63
N GLY A 295 6.29 10.23 12.10
CA GLY A 295 4.95 10.73 11.79
C GLY A 295 3.91 10.27 12.80
N THR A 296 2.87 9.59 12.32
CA THR A 296 1.80 9.04 13.14
C THR A 296 1.72 7.53 13.00
N ILE A 297 1.59 6.83 14.12
CA ILE A 297 1.17 5.42 14.15
C ILE A 297 -0.14 5.30 14.92
N ALA A 298 -1.12 4.64 14.33
CA ALA A 298 -2.36 4.26 15.00
C ALA A 298 -2.57 2.76 14.80
N ALA A 299 -2.38 2.00 15.87
CA ALA A 299 -2.42 0.54 15.86
C ALA A 299 -3.43 0.02 16.89
N TYR A 300 -4.37 -0.80 16.44
CA TYR A 300 -5.44 -1.35 17.25
C TYR A 300 -5.56 -2.86 17.02
N TYR A 301 -5.55 -3.65 18.10
CA TYR A 301 -5.78 -5.11 18.05
C TYR A 301 -4.86 -5.85 17.06
N ALA A 302 -3.56 -5.58 17.16
CA ALA A 302 -2.52 -6.18 16.31
C ALA A 302 -1.43 -6.88 17.14
N ASP A 303 -0.82 -7.89 16.54
CA ASP A 303 0.32 -8.62 17.08
C ASP A 303 1.62 -8.12 16.45
N PHE A 304 2.53 -7.57 17.24
CA PHE A 304 3.90 -7.23 16.85
C PHE A 304 4.85 -8.28 17.40
N LYS A 305 5.58 -8.96 16.51
CA LYS A 305 6.40 -10.13 16.85
C LYS A 305 7.76 -10.07 16.15
N GLU A 306 8.73 -10.81 16.66
CA GLU A 306 9.98 -11.03 15.93
C GLU A 306 9.82 -12.07 14.82
N ILE A 307 10.57 -11.93 13.73
CA ILE A 307 10.72 -12.99 12.71
C ILE A 307 11.72 -14.05 13.20
N SER A 308 12.82 -13.59 13.78
CA SER A 308 13.92 -14.44 14.25
C SER A 308 14.41 -13.97 15.62
N SER A 309 14.99 -14.88 16.42
CA SER A 309 15.29 -14.59 17.82
C SER A 309 16.25 -13.42 18.00
N GLY A 310 15.81 -12.42 18.76
CA GLY A 310 16.54 -11.19 19.06
C GLY A 310 16.60 -10.19 17.89
N SER A 311 15.75 -10.37 16.87
CA SER A 311 15.77 -9.51 15.67
C SER A 311 14.83 -8.32 15.76
N PHE A 312 13.82 -8.35 16.62
CA PHE A 312 12.92 -7.21 16.79
C PHE A 312 13.47 -6.25 17.86
N ASP A 313 13.78 -5.02 17.45
CA ASP A 313 14.29 -4.01 18.39
C ASP A 313 13.16 -3.19 19.04
N GLY A 314 11.98 -3.15 18.42
CA GLY A 314 10.77 -2.54 18.99
C GLY A 314 10.14 -1.45 18.13
N ILE A 315 9.15 -0.77 18.71
CA ILE A 315 8.49 0.39 18.11
C ILE A 315 9.08 1.66 18.71
N TYR A 316 9.70 2.49 17.89
CA TYR A 316 10.37 3.73 18.28
C TYR A 316 9.55 4.94 17.86
N VAL A 317 8.97 5.67 18.80
CA VAL A 317 8.19 6.90 18.55
C VAL A 317 9.04 8.12 18.87
N GLN A 318 9.42 8.92 17.87
CA GLN A 318 10.50 9.89 17.98
C GLN A 318 10.15 11.26 17.38
N SER A 319 10.81 12.32 17.87
CA SER A 319 10.86 13.65 17.22
C SER A 319 9.49 14.26 16.89
N ASP A 320 8.70 14.56 17.93
CA ASP A 320 7.35 15.11 17.83
C ASP A 320 6.32 14.19 17.14
N ALA A 321 6.65 12.90 16.95
CA ALA A 321 5.70 11.91 16.45
C ALA A 321 4.51 11.68 17.40
N ASP A 322 3.39 11.25 16.81
CA ASP A 322 2.17 10.84 17.50
C ASP A 322 1.98 9.32 17.43
N ALA A 323 1.52 8.73 18.53
CA ALA A 323 1.24 7.31 18.58
C ALA A 323 -0.02 6.99 19.40
N GLU A 324 -0.94 6.23 18.81
CA GLU A 324 -2.02 5.55 19.51
C GLU A 324 -1.86 4.04 19.31
N ILE A 325 -1.33 3.35 20.32
CA ILE A 325 -1.11 1.90 20.27
C ILE A 325 -1.99 1.27 21.35
N MET A 326 -3.02 0.54 20.93
CA MET A 326 -4.05 0.06 21.83
C MET A 326 -4.45 -1.39 21.59
N TYR A 327 -4.57 -2.13 22.69
CA TYR A 327 -5.02 -3.53 22.68
C TYR A 327 -4.17 -4.44 21.78
N CYS A 328 -2.90 -4.09 21.59
CA CYS A 328 -1.94 -4.86 20.82
C CYS A 328 -1.19 -5.87 21.71
N ASN A 329 -0.72 -6.96 21.12
CA ASN A 329 0.28 -7.84 21.73
C ASN A 329 1.64 -7.49 21.13
N ILE A 330 2.64 -7.22 21.96
CA ILE A 330 3.98 -6.84 21.53
C ILE A 330 4.96 -7.76 22.24
N GLU A 331 5.62 -8.63 21.46
CA GLU A 331 6.38 -9.77 21.96
C GLU A 331 7.83 -9.76 21.47
N ASP A 332 8.74 -10.24 22.32
CA ASP A 332 10.15 -10.56 22.00
C ASP A 332 11.02 -9.38 21.51
N GLY A 333 10.56 -8.15 21.69
CA GLY A 333 11.30 -6.95 21.32
C GLY A 333 12.41 -6.58 22.32
N TYR A 334 13.51 -5.99 21.86
CA TYR A 334 14.45 -5.31 22.77
C TYR A 334 13.73 -4.22 23.56
N TYR A 335 12.93 -3.40 22.86
CA TYR A 335 11.83 -2.65 23.42
C TYR A 335 10.50 -3.20 22.92
N GLY A 336 9.46 -3.13 23.73
CA GLY A 336 8.10 -3.18 23.19
C GLY A 336 7.79 -1.85 22.49
N ILE A 337 7.79 -0.76 23.26
CA ILE A 337 7.73 0.61 22.76
C ILE A 337 8.82 1.46 23.40
N HIS A 338 9.59 2.18 22.58
CA HIS A 338 10.52 3.20 22.98
C HIS A 338 10.01 4.57 22.53
N THR A 339 10.04 5.57 23.42
CA THR A 339 9.68 6.95 23.07
C THR A 339 10.86 7.89 23.36
N TYR A 340 11.09 8.82 22.44
CA TYR A 340 12.11 9.85 22.55
C TYR A 340 11.64 11.19 21.97
N SER A 341 11.42 12.18 22.84
CA SER A 341 11.03 13.54 22.44
C SER A 341 9.79 13.57 21.53
N SER A 342 8.73 12.82 21.86
CA SER A 342 7.50 12.68 21.06
C SER A 342 6.43 13.70 21.47
N ASP A 343 5.40 13.93 20.63
CA ASP A 343 4.31 14.87 20.96
C ASP A 343 3.22 14.17 21.80
N TRP A 344 2.33 13.41 21.17
CA TRP A 344 1.24 12.70 21.86
C TRP A 344 1.35 11.19 21.73
N VAL A 345 1.61 10.49 22.84
CA VAL A 345 1.74 9.03 22.89
C VAL A 345 0.76 8.42 23.87
N LYS A 346 -0.12 7.56 23.36
CA LYS A 346 -1.12 6.80 24.10
C LYS A 346 -0.87 5.31 23.94
N ILE A 347 -0.58 4.65 25.06
CA ILE A 347 -0.31 3.21 25.16
C ILE A 347 -1.38 2.62 26.08
N LEU A 348 -2.42 2.02 25.50
CA LEU A 348 -3.63 1.61 26.25
C LEU A 348 -4.00 0.14 26.03
N GLY A 349 -4.08 -0.63 27.11
CA GLY A 349 -4.68 -1.98 27.04
C GLY A 349 -3.83 -3.03 26.33
N ASN A 350 -2.54 -2.77 26.11
CA ASN A 350 -1.63 -3.67 25.39
C ASN A 350 -1.06 -4.75 26.32
N THR A 351 -0.59 -5.85 25.71
CA THR A 351 0.23 -6.87 26.36
C THR A 351 1.66 -6.77 25.84
N PHE A 352 2.61 -6.56 26.74
CA PHE A 352 4.05 -6.60 26.46
C PHE A 352 4.61 -7.88 27.05
N LYS A 353 5.16 -8.75 26.22
CA LYS A 353 5.62 -10.07 26.67
C LYS A 353 7.04 -10.34 26.21
N ASP A 354 7.85 -10.95 27.08
CA ASP A 354 9.20 -11.42 26.74
C ASP A 354 10.13 -10.32 26.18
N CYS A 355 9.79 -9.04 26.38
CA CYS A 355 10.59 -7.91 25.93
C CYS A 355 11.75 -7.63 26.90
N HIS A 356 12.88 -7.14 26.38
CA HIS A 356 13.95 -6.67 27.28
C HIS A 356 13.52 -5.40 28.05
N THR A 357 12.77 -4.48 27.43
CA THR A 357 12.04 -3.43 28.13
C THR A 357 10.67 -3.22 27.51
N GLY A 358 9.58 -3.50 28.25
CA GLY A 358 8.23 -3.38 27.72
C GLY A 358 7.93 -1.98 27.18
N VAL A 359 8.03 -0.96 28.04
CA VAL A 359 7.90 0.45 27.65
C VAL A 359 9.08 1.26 28.17
N SER A 360 9.78 1.96 27.28
CA SER A 360 10.90 2.85 27.60
C SER A 360 10.60 4.29 27.18
N LEU A 361 10.80 5.22 28.11
CA LEU A 361 10.37 6.60 27.97
C LEU A 361 11.56 7.52 28.25
N SER A 362 12.00 8.24 27.23
CA SER A 362 13.20 9.07 27.26
C SER A 362 13.02 10.38 26.50
N GLY A 363 13.90 11.36 26.70
CA GLY A 363 13.87 12.63 25.97
C GLY A 363 12.72 13.60 26.30
N GLY A 364 11.71 13.16 27.04
CA GLY A 364 10.55 13.96 27.45
C GLY A 364 9.50 14.07 26.35
N SER A 365 8.41 13.33 26.47
CA SER A 365 7.25 13.48 25.58
C SER A 365 6.28 14.54 26.13
N ARG A 366 5.61 15.30 25.26
CA ARG A 366 4.69 16.37 25.69
C ARG A 366 3.46 15.80 26.40
N TYR A 367 2.90 14.73 25.84
CA TYR A 367 1.78 13.99 26.41
C TYR A 367 2.05 12.49 26.30
N LEU A 368 2.10 11.82 27.45
CA LEU A 368 2.30 10.39 27.54
C LEU A 368 1.28 9.78 28.50
N TYR A 369 0.49 8.85 27.97
CA TYR A 369 -0.52 8.12 28.72
C TYR A 369 -0.30 6.61 28.58
N VAL A 370 0.15 5.98 29.67
CA VAL A 370 0.33 4.52 29.73
C VAL A 370 -0.73 3.95 30.68
N SER A 371 -1.68 3.18 30.16
CA SER A 371 -2.79 2.70 30.98
C SER A 371 -3.30 1.31 30.60
N MET A 372 -3.76 0.55 31.59
CA MET A 372 -4.39 -0.77 31.40
C MET A 372 -3.51 -1.80 30.69
N ASN A 373 -2.19 -1.60 30.66
CA ASN A 373 -1.28 -2.52 29.98
C ASN A 373 -0.86 -3.68 30.90
N THR A 374 -0.65 -4.85 30.31
CA THR A 374 -0.07 -6.02 30.96
C THR A 374 1.39 -6.18 30.52
N PHE A 375 2.28 -6.38 31.48
CA PHE A 375 3.69 -6.63 31.25
C PHE A 375 4.04 -7.99 31.82
N ASP A 376 4.33 -8.96 30.97
CA ASP A 376 4.57 -10.35 31.37
C ASP A 376 5.95 -10.82 30.94
N ASN A 377 6.73 -11.35 31.88
CA ASN A 377 8.06 -11.90 31.63
C ASN A 377 9.05 -10.94 30.93
N ASN A 378 8.81 -9.63 31.05
CA ASN A 378 9.75 -8.64 30.56
C ASN A 378 10.95 -8.55 31.51
N TRP A 379 12.14 -8.30 30.98
CA TRP A 379 13.32 -8.05 31.82
C TRP A 379 13.10 -6.77 32.64
N ARG A 380 12.69 -5.67 32.00
CA ARG A 380 12.15 -4.47 32.65
C ARG A 380 10.76 -4.16 32.10
N SER A 381 9.77 -3.88 32.94
CA SER A 381 8.42 -3.62 32.42
C SER A 381 8.28 -2.18 31.93
N ILE A 382 8.55 -1.20 32.80
CA ILE A 382 8.46 0.23 32.46
C ILE A 382 9.74 0.94 32.89
N SER A 383 10.34 1.70 31.98
CA SER A 383 11.49 2.57 32.26
C SER A 383 11.15 4.02 31.92
N VAL A 384 11.22 4.90 32.91
CA VAL A 384 10.97 6.33 32.72
C VAL A 384 12.24 7.09 33.07
N SER A 385 12.77 7.83 32.10
CA SER A 385 13.98 8.64 32.24
C SER A 385 13.76 10.15 32.09
N SER A 386 12.51 10.57 31.96
CA SER A 386 12.11 11.95 31.63
C SER A 386 10.66 12.24 32.06
N THR A 387 10.03 13.28 31.52
CA THR A 387 8.63 13.61 31.84
C THR A 387 7.64 12.55 31.35
N ALA A 388 6.80 12.05 32.27
CA ALA A 388 5.66 11.19 31.95
C ALA A 388 4.39 11.79 32.54
N THR A 389 3.30 11.83 31.75
CA THR A 389 2.04 12.50 32.17
C THR A 389 1.16 11.58 33.02
N GLY A 390 1.26 10.26 32.90
CA GLY A 390 0.59 9.31 33.80
C GLY A 390 0.82 7.83 33.47
N ILE A 391 0.89 6.99 34.51
CA ILE A 391 0.99 5.52 34.41
C ILE A 391 -0.07 4.90 35.33
N HIS A 392 -1.04 4.19 34.78
CA HIS A 392 -2.25 3.79 35.54
C HIS A 392 -2.72 2.39 35.20
N TYR A 393 -3.31 1.68 36.17
CA TYR A 393 -4.04 0.43 35.93
C TYR A 393 -3.21 -0.66 35.23
N CYS A 394 -1.88 -0.62 35.33
CA CYS A 394 -1.01 -1.59 34.71
C CYS A 394 -0.83 -2.83 35.58
N THR A 395 -0.75 -3.99 34.94
CA THR A 395 -0.40 -5.25 35.59
C THR A 395 1.01 -5.64 35.18
N ILE A 396 1.89 -5.88 36.15
CA ILE A 396 3.25 -6.36 35.91
C ILE A 396 3.39 -7.74 36.55
N GLN A 397 3.82 -8.72 35.76
CA GLN A 397 3.98 -10.08 36.24
C GLN A 397 5.24 -10.74 35.69
N ASN A 398 5.78 -11.68 36.47
CA ASN A 398 6.91 -12.54 36.07
C ASN A 398 8.16 -11.79 35.61
N THR A 399 8.44 -10.58 36.12
CA THR A 399 9.61 -9.79 35.71
C THR A 399 10.90 -10.62 35.77
N GLY A 400 11.69 -10.63 34.69
CA GLY A 400 12.85 -11.50 34.47
C GLY A 400 14.06 -11.27 35.37
N GLY A 401 13.89 -10.65 36.54
CA GLY A 401 14.94 -10.41 37.54
C GLY A 401 15.35 -8.95 37.73
N HIS A 402 14.70 -8.01 37.05
CA HIS A 402 14.95 -6.56 37.18
C HIS A 402 13.71 -5.79 37.67
N ASP A 403 13.77 -4.47 37.58
CA ASP A 403 12.79 -3.56 38.15
C ASP A 403 11.48 -3.61 37.34
N GLY A 404 10.34 -3.76 38.02
CA GLY A 404 9.03 -3.64 37.39
C GLY A 404 8.84 -2.23 36.83
N ILE A 405 9.04 -1.22 37.68
CA ILE A 405 9.08 0.18 37.25
C ILE A 405 10.41 0.79 37.64
N ASN A 406 11.16 1.28 36.65
CA ASN A 406 12.41 1.99 36.84
C ASN A 406 12.21 3.48 36.57
N LEU A 407 12.45 4.33 37.56
CA LEU A 407 12.26 5.77 37.48
C LEU A 407 13.62 6.44 37.71
N GLN A 408 14.22 7.03 36.67
CA GLN A 408 15.55 7.64 36.77
C GLN A 408 15.56 9.03 36.15
N GLY A 409 16.32 9.98 36.68
CA GLY A 409 16.51 11.29 36.03
C GLY A 409 15.22 12.08 35.76
N LEU A 410 14.15 11.84 36.52
CA LEU A 410 12.85 12.47 36.30
C LEU A 410 12.91 13.97 36.58
N THR A 411 12.40 14.77 35.63
CA THR A 411 12.19 16.21 35.81
C THR A 411 10.78 16.51 36.35
N SER A 412 9.78 15.75 35.93
CA SER A 412 8.45 15.68 36.53
C SER A 412 7.78 14.35 36.19
N ILE A 413 6.89 13.88 37.06
CA ILE A 413 6.05 12.72 36.79
C ILE A 413 4.62 13.03 37.21
N GLY A 414 3.69 12.69 36.34
CA GLY A 414 2.27 12.72 36.66
C GLY A 414 1.90 11.60 37.62
N ASN A 415 0.61 11.32 37.69
CA ASN A 415 0.08 10.35 38.64
C ASN A 415 0.51 8.92 38.25
N ILE A 416 1.04 8.18 39.24
CA ILE A 416 1.22 6.73 39.17
C ILE A 416 0.29 6.10 40.22
N HIS A 417 -0.69 5.32 39.80
CA HIS A 417 -1.58 4.60 40.72
C HIS A 417 -2.17 3.33 40.13
N ASP A 418 -2.74 2.49 41.00
CA ASP A 418 -3.42 1.24 40.64
C ASP A 418 -2.55 0.26 39.83
N ILE A 419 -1.29 0.09 40.24
CA ILE A 419 -0.35 -0.86 39.63
C ILE A 419 -0.42 -2.20 40.39
N ASN A 420 -0.81 -3.27 39.70
CA ASN A 420 -0.85 -4.62 40.24
C ASN A 420 0.43 -5.37 39.87
N ILE A 421 1.07 -6.02 40.85
CA ILE A 421 2.37 -6.68 40.64
C ILE A 421 2.37 -8.07 41.22
N PHE A 422 2.73 -9.04 40.38
CA PHE A 422 2.75 -10.46 40.72
C PHE A 422 4.12 -11.07 40.39
N GLY A 423 4.91 -11.46 41.40
CA GLY A 423 6.16 -12.20 41.21
C GLY A 423 7.38 -11.63 41.95
N ASN A 424 8.57 -12.18 41.63
CA ASN A 424 9.84 -11.86 42.27
C ASN A 424 10.60 -10.80 41.45
N GLY A 425 10.47 -9.52 41.82
CA GLY A 425 11.18 -8.40 41.19
C GLY A 425 11.21 -7.17 42.10
N ASN A 426 12.17 -6.28 41.91
CA ASN A 426 12.19 -5.01 42.64
C ASN A 426 11.09 -4.10 42.10
N LEU A 427 10.27 -3.57 43.01
CA LEU A 427 9.11 -2.74 42.69
C LEU A 427 9.50 -1.42 42.02
N PHE A 428 10.42 -0.71 42.67
CA PHE A 428 10.94 0.58 42.22
C PHE A 428 12.45 0.60 42.37
N ARG A 429 13.14 1.15 41.38
CA ARG A 429 14.53 1.57 41.50
C ARG A 429 14.67 3.00 41.00
N GLY A 430 15.33 3.83 41.82
CA GLY A 430 15.50 5.26 41.60
C GLY A 430 14.43 6.09 42.31
N ILE A 431 14.81 6.62 43.47
CA ILE A 431 14.31 7.89 44.02
C ILE A 431 15.56 8.72 44.30
#